data_AF-H5XW58-F1
#
_entry.id   AF-H5XW58-F1
#
_cell.length_a   1.000
_cell.length_b   1.000
_cell.length_c   1.000
_cell.angle_alpha   90.00
_cell.angle_beta   90.00
_cell.angle_gamma   90.00
#
_symmetry.space_group_name_H-M   'P 1'
#
loop_
_entity.id
_entity.type
_entity.pdbx_description
1 polymer ?
#
loop_
_entity_poly.entity_id
_entity_poly.type
_entity_poly.pdbx_seq_one_letter_code
_entity_poly.pdbx_strand_id
1 'polypeptide(L)'
;MKYKCPCCGYYTFENKPVKTHHDGSFDICSICFWEDDPLQLEKPIYEGGANRVSLVQAQKSFNNFGACRQDMIPHVRKPTENEYLIKYFYEELIMSLVTMSLPAKEQKYMIGIGYAGDEILEDFSNFYNDRKQFYLDNNVFDDRQIRIWMSLIDFLISMTVMLRIFIGILNN
;
A
#
# COMPACT_ATOMS: atom_id res chain seq x y z
N MET A 1 11.53 -12.53 3.48
CA MET A 1 10.77 -11.35 3.01
C MET A 1 9.50 -11.29 3.81
N LYS A 2 9.08 -10.11 4.29
CA LYS A 2 7.85 -9.96 5.09
C LYS A 2 6.64 -9.69 4.19
N TYR A 3 5.45 -10.06 4.66
CA TYR A 3 4.18 -9.88 3.95
C TYR A 3 3.21 -8.98 4.71
N LYS A 4 2.36 -8.29 3.94
CA LYS A 4 1.41 -7.30 4.41
C LYS A 4 0.30 -7.96 5.24
N CYS A 5 0.11 -7.49 6.46
CA CYS A 5 -1.05 -7.84 7.28
C CYS A 5 -2.31 -7.19 6.68
N PRO A 6 -3.39 -7.95 6.43
CA PRO A 6 -4.62 -7.42 5.85
C PRO A 6 -5.39 -6.50 6.80
N CYS A 7 -5.14 -6.59 8.11
CA CYS A 7 -5.78 -5.75 9.12
C CYS A 7 -5.14 -4.36 9.21
N CYS A 8 -3.83 -4.27 9.48
CA CYS A 8 -3.16 -2.99 9.74
C CYS A 8 -2.34 -2.43 8.57
N GLY A 9 -2.10 -3.24 7.54
CA GLY A 9 -1.34 -2.85 6.36
C GLY A 9 0.18 -2.82 6.51
N TYR A 10 0.73 -3.17 7.68
CA TYR A 10 2.18 -3.29 7.88
C TYR A 10 2.71 -4.65 7.44
N TYR A 11 3.98 -4.71 7.03
CA TYR A 11 4.64 -5.93 6.56
C TYR A 11 5.24 -6.72 7.72
N THR A 12 4.41 -7.50 8.43
CA THR A 12 4.82 -8.23 9.65
C THR A 12 4.86 -9.74 9.50
N PHE A 13 4.09 -10.30 8.57
CA PHE A 13 3.97 -11.75 8.41
C PHE A 13 5.24 -12.34 7.77
N GLU A 14 5.68 -13.49 8.25
CA GLU A 14 6.80 -14.24 7.67
C GLU A 14 6.38 -14.98 6.40
N ASN A 15 5.11 -15.37 6.36
CA ASN A 15 4.51 -16.14 5.28
C ASN A 15 3.48 -15.30 4.52
N LYS A 16 3.29 -15.61 3.24
CA LYS A 16 2.32 -14.91 2.41
C LYS A 16 0.91 -15.34 2.81
N PRO A 17 -0.01 -14.41 3.13
CA PRO A 17 -1.42 -14.73 3.28
C PRO A 17 -1.97 -15.36 2.01
N VAL A 18 -2.67 -16.47 2.16
CA VAL A 18 -3.32 -17.19 1.06
C VAL A 18 -4.78 -17.42 1.38
N LYS A 19 -5.62 -17.38 0.35
CA LYS A 19 -7.07 -17.54 0.49
C LYS A 19 -7.51 -19.01 0.47
N THR A 20 -6.58 -19.94 0.25
CA THR A 20 -6.86 -21.37 0.26
C THR A 20 -6.88 -21.88 1.70
N HIS A 21 -8.00 -22.48 2.09
CA HIS A 21 -8.32 -22.82 3.49
C HIS A 21 -7.33 -23.78 4.17
N HIS A 22 -6.43 -24.41 3.41
CA HIS A 22 -5.50 -25.43 3.89
C HIS A 22 -4.05 -24.93 3.99
N ASP A 23 -3.75 -23.77 3.39
CA ASP A 23 -2.38 -23.27 3.23
C ASP A 23 -2.12 -21.98 4.03
N GLY A 24 -3.08 -21.59 4.89
CA GLY A 24 -2.95 -20.42 5.76
C GLY A 24 -1.70 -20.50 6.63
N SER A 25 -1.04 -19.37 6.82
CA SER A 25 0.16 -19.34 7.65
C SER A 25 -0.15 -19.31 9.14
N PHE A 26 -1.34 -18.80 9.50
CA PHE A 26 -1.73 -18.52 10.88
C PHE A 26 -0.73 -17.61 11.60
N ASP A 27 0.04 -16.83 10.85
CA ASP A 27 0.96 -15.83 11.39
C ASP A 27 0.16 -14.77 12.17
N ILE A 28 0.66 -14.39 13.36
CA ILE A 28 0.05 -13.33 14.17
C ILE A 28 0.81 -12.02 13.96
N CYS A 29 0.08 -10.96 13.61
CA CYS A 29 0.65 -9.64 13.38
C CYS A 29 1.07 -9.02 14.72
N SER A 30 2.36 -8.78 14.94
CA SER A 30 2.82 -8.12 16.19
C SER A 30 2.35 -6.65 16.35
N ILE A 31 1.89 -5.99 15.28
CA ILE A 31 1.44 -4.60 15.32
C ILE A 31 -0.04 -4.45 15.69
N CYS A 32 -0.90 -5.36 15.25
CA CYS A 32 -2.34 -5.27 15.50
C CYS A 32 -2.94 -6.52 16.14
N PHE A 33 -2.18 -7.59 16.26
CA PHE A 33 -2.58 -8.89 16.81
C PHE A 33 -3.65 -9.65 15.98
N TRP A 34 -3.81 -9.31 14.71
CA TRP A 34 -4.59 -10.11 13.76
C TRP A 34 -3.84 -11.40 13.40
N GLU A 35 -4.52 -12.54 13.49
CA GLU A 35 -4.05 -13.83 12.99
C GLU A 35 -4.45 -14.03 11.53
N ASP A 36 -3.50 -14.45 10.69
CA ASP A 36 -3.79 -14.81 9.30
C ASP A 36 -4.82 -15.94 9.23
N ASP A 37 -5.98 -15.64 8.66
CA ASP A 37 -7.11 -16.57 8.55
C ASP A 37 -7.58 -16.57 7.08
N PRO A 38 -7.36 -17.66 6.33
CA PRO A 38 -7.75 -17.76 4.93
C PRO A 38 -9.25 -17.56 4.69
N LEU A 39 -10.11 -18.00 5.61
CA LEU A 39 -11.55 -17.85 5.49
C LEU A 39 -11.95 -16.39 5.67
N GLN A 40 -11.37 -15.69 6.65
CA GLN A 40 -11.63 -14.27 6.86
C GLN A 40 -10.97 -13.38 5.80
N LEU A 41 -9.89 -13.85 5.17
CA LEU A 41 -9.28 -13.20 4.01
C LEU A 41 -10.12 -13.37 2.72
N GLU A 42 -10.79 -14.52 2.56
CA GLU A 42 -11.73 -14.77 1.47
C GLU A 42 -13.08 -14.06 1.70
N LYS A 43 -13.57 -14.06 2.95
CA LYS A 43 -14.86 -13.49 3.37
C LYS A 43 -14.64 -12.42 4.47
N PRO A 44 -14.26 -11.18 4.11
CA PRO A 44 -13.85 -10.14 5.07
C PRO A 44 -14.90 -9.68 6.08
N ILE A 45 -16.17 -10.00 5.85
CA ILE A 45 -17.30 -9.70 6.76
C ILE A 45 -17.65 -10.88 7.68
N TYR A 46 -17.01 -12.04 7.52
CA TYR A 46 -17.27 -13.19 8.36
C TYR A 46 -16.72 -12.96 9.78
N GLU A 47 -17.62 -13.01 10.76
CA GLU A 47 -17.32 -12.96 12.19
C GLU A 47 -17.19 -14.38 12.75
N GLY A 48 -16.17 -14.62 13.58
CA GLY A 48 -15.87 -15.93 14.14
C GLY A 48 -14.38 -16.27 14.06
N GLY A 49 -14.07 -17.57 14.09
CA GLY A 49 -12.70 -18.07 14.02
C GLY A 49 -11.81 -17.63 15.19
N ALA A 50 -10.50 -17.65 14.97
CA ALA A 50 -9.50 -17.24 15.96
C ALA A 50 -9.62 -15.74 16.30
N ASN A 51 -9.91 -14.90 15.31
CA ASN A 51 -9.99 -13.44 15.50
C ASN A 51 -11.29 -12.97 16.18
N ARG A 52 -12.35 -13.79 16.16
CA ARG A 52 -13.73 -13.53 16.66
C ARG A 52 -14.49 -12.41 15.95
N VAL A 53 -13.81 -11.33 15.57
CA VAL A 53 -14.35 -10.23 14.76
C VAL A 53 -14.00 -10.44 13.29
N SER A 54 -14.79 -9.83 12.41
CA SER A 54 -14.49 -9.81 10.98
C SER A 54 -13.26 -8.96 10.65
N LEU A 55 -12.62 -9.21 9.49
CA LEU A 55 -11.48 -8.43 9.02
C LEU A 55 -11.84 -6.94 8.90
N VAL A 56 -13.05 -6.62 8.43
CA VAL A 56 -13.52 -5.23 8.31
C VAL A 56 -13.65 -4.55 9.69
N GLN A 57 -14.13 -5.26 10.70
CA GLN A 57 -14.20 -4.74 12.07
C GLN A 57 -12.80 -4.56 12.67
N ALA A 58 -11.88 -5.49 12.39
CA ALA A 58 -10.50 -5.41 12.86
C ALA A 58 -9.75 -4.22 12.26
N GLN A 59 -9.95 -3.92 10.96
CA GLN A 59 -9.40 -2.73 10.31
C GLN A 59 -9.89 -1.44 10.98
N LYS A 60 -11.21 -1.34 11.26
CA LYS A 60 -11.79 -0.20 11.99
C LYS A 60 -11.22 -0.09 13.41
N SER A 61 -11.10 -1.21 14.10
CA SER A 61 -10.53 -1.29 15.44
C SER A 61 -9.08 -0.80 15.46
N PHE A 62 -8.27 -1.23 14.49
CA PHE A 62 -6.88 -0.80 14.38
C PHE A 62 -6.77 0.71 14.15
N ASN A 63 -7.61 1.28 13.29
CA ASN A 63 -7.63 2.73 13.06
C ASN A 63 -8.06 3.52 14.30
N ASN A 64 -8.92 2.95 15.15
CA ASN A 64 -9.43 3.63 16.34
C ASN A 64 -8.47 3.55 17.54
N PHE A 65 -7.83 2.40 17.76
CA PHE A 65 -7.03 2.16 18.98
C PHE A 65 -5.77 1.29 18.78
N GLY A 66 -5.38 1.00 17.55
CA GLY A 66 -4.10 0.34 17.24
C GLY A 66 -4.07 -1.19 17.44
N ALA A 67 -5.22 -1.84 17.61
CA ALA A 67 -5.32 -3.31 17.69
C ALA A 67 -6.53 -3.84 16.90
N CYS A 68 -6.49 -5.11 16.50
CA CYS A 68 -7.58 -5.77 15.78
C CYS A 68 -8.85 -5.91 16.63
N ARG A 69 -8.70 -5.90 17.96
CA ARG A 69 -9.79 -5.98 18.94
C ARG A 69 -9.36 -5.31 20.25
N GLN A 70 -10.29 -4.75 21.00
CA GLN A 70 -10.01 -3.94 22.18
C GLN A 70 -9.22 -4.69 23.26
N ASP A 71 -9.56 -5.96 23.49
CA ASP A 71 -8.90 -6.83 24.47
C ASP A 71 -7.53 -7.32 24.01
N MET A 72 -7.14 -7.10 22.75
CA MET A 72 -5.82 -7.46 22.23
C MET A 72 -4.78 -6.34 22.39
N ILE A 73 -5.17 -5.14 22.84
CA ILE A 73 -4.26 -4.01 23.09
C ILE A 73 -3.03 -4.38 23.94
N PRO A 74 -3.13 -5.21 25.00
CA PRO A 74 -1.95 -5.60 25.78
C PRO A 74 -0.90 -6.42 25.01
N HIS A 75 -1.24 -6.94 23.83
CA HIS A 75 -0.40 -7.83 23.04
C HIS A 75 0.19 -7.18 21.79
N VAL A 76 -0.12 -5.91 21.52
CA VAL A 76 0.43 -5.18 20.36
C VAL A 76 1.73 -4.46 20.72
N ARG A 77 2.56 -4.22 19.70
CA ARG A 77 3.64 -3.22 19.75
C ARG A 77 3.42 -2.13 18.72
N LYS A 78 4.06 -0.98 18.94
CA LYS A 78 4.14 0.06 17.90
C LYS A 78 4.96 -0.44 16.69
N PRO A 79 4.63 0.00 15.47
CA PRO A 79 5.51 -0.16 14.33
C PRO A 79 6.89 0.44 14.62
N THR A 80 7.94 -0.17 14.10
CA THR A 80 9.25 0.48 14.00
C THR A 80 9.20 1.59 12.95
N GLU A 81 10.17 2.50 12.99
CA GLU A 81 10.29 3.56 11.98
C GLU A 81 10.41 2.98 10.56
N ASN A 82 11.22 1.94 10.37
CA ASN A 82 11.35 1.29 9.08
C ASN A 82 10.04 0.65 8.60
N GLU A 83 9.27 0.00 9.48
CA GLU A 83 7.97 -0.56 9.10
C GLU A 83 6.96 0.54 8.72
N TYR A 84 7.02 1.69 9.39
CA TYR A 84 6.24 2.88 9.03
C TYR A 84 6.61 3.43 7.65
N LEU A 85 7.91 3.63 7.41
CA LEU A 85 8.44 4.12 6.14
C LEU A 85 8.12 3.15 4.99
N ILE A 86 8.32 1.84 5.18
CA ILE A 86 7.98 0.82 4.18
C ILE A 86 6.48 0.85 3.86
N LYS A 87 5.61 0.88 4.88
CA LYS A 87 4.17 0.95 4.61
C LYS A 87 3.81 2.17 3.78
N TYR A 88 4.33 3.35 4.16
CA TYR A 88 4.01 4.61 3.52
C TYR A 88 4.59 4.71 2.10
N PHE A 89 5.88 4.41 1.91
CA PHE A 89 6.54 4.58 0.61
C PHE A 89 6.09 3.58 -0.45
N TYR A 90 5.74 2.35 -0.08
CA TYR A 90 5.18 1.41 -1.05
C TYR A 90 3.76 1.80 -1.47
N GLU A 91 2.93 2.31 -0.54
CA GLU A 91 1.58 2.79 -0.87
C GLU A 91 1.65 4.03 -1.78
N GLU A 92 2.47 5.03 -1.42
CA GLU A 92 2.67 6.25 -2.22
C GLU A 92 3.32 5.97 -3.58
N LEU A 93 4.32 5.09 -3.63
CA LEU A 93 4.96 4.70 -4.89
C LEU A 93 3.98 3.98 -5.82
N ILE A 94 3.20 3.02 -5.30
CA ILE A 94 2.21 2.30 -6.09
C ILE A 94 1.10 3.26 -6.54
N MET A 95 0.59 4.12 -5.65
CA MET A 95 -0.41 5.14 -6.01
C MET A 95 0.12 6.09 -7.09
N SER A 96 1.37 6.53 -6.99
CA SER A 96 2.02 7.37 -8.00
C SER A 96 2.13 6.64 -9.34
N LEU A 97 2.61 5.38 -9.35
CA LEU A 97 2.73 4.58 -10.57
C LEU A 97 1.37 4.32 -11.24
N VAL A 98 0.35 3.96 -10.47
CA VAL A 98 -1.00 3.71 -11.02
C VAL A 98 -1.60 5.02 -11.52
N THR A 99 -1.46 6.12 -10.79
CA THR A 99 -1.94 7.45 -11.21
C THR A 99 -1.29 7.88 -12.53
N MET A 100 0.03 7.70 -12.67
CA MET A 100 0.77 7.98 -13.90
C MET A 100 0.37 7.06 -15.06
N SER A 101 -0.14 5.85 -14.78
CA SER A 101 -0.60 4.91 -15.81
C SER A 101 -2.03 5.17 -16.31
N LEU A 102 -2.81 6.00 -15.63
CA LEU A 102 -4.20 6.29 -15.98
C LEU A 102 -4.37 7.64 -16.72
N PRO A 103 -5.36 7.74 -17.63
CA PRO A 103 -5.74 9.03 -18.23
C PRO A 103 -6.17 10.06 -17.17
N ALA A 104 -5.85 11.35 -17.39
CA ALA A 104 -6.12 12.45 -16.44
C ALA A 104 -7.57 12.49 -15.88
N LYS A 105 -8.56 12.10 -16.71
CA LYS A 105 -9.98 12.05 -16.33
C LYS A 105 -10.29 10.95 -15.29
N GLU A 106 -9.44 9.93 -15.15
CA GLU A 106 -9.59 8.77 -14.27
C GLU A 106 -8.75 8.91 -12.98
N GLN A 107 -7.69 9.73 -13.01
CA GLN A 107 -6.84 10.02 -11.84
C GLN A 107 -7.65 10.56 -10.64
N LYS A 108 -8.66 11.41 -10.91
CA LYS A 108 -9.54 12.01 -9.88
C LYS A 108 -10.35 11.00 -9.05
N TYR A 109 -10.57 9.78 -9.56
CA TYR A 109 -11.37 8.76 -8.87
C TYR A 109 -10.55 7.82 -7.98
N MET A 110 -9.24 7.73 -8.19
CA MET A 110 -8.36 6.97 -7.29
C MET A 110 -7.92 7.79 -6.06
N ILE A 111 -7.96 9.12 -6.18
CA ILE A 111 -7.47 10.05 -5.14
C ILE A 111 -8.56 10.42 -4.11
N GLY A 112 -9.84 10.04 -4.31
CA GLY A 112 -10.86 10.05 -3.23
C GLY A 112 -11.09 8.62 -2.73
N ILE A 113 -10.83 8.22 -1.48
CA ILE A 113 -11.26 8.78 -0.19
C ILE A 113 -10.15 8.54 0.85
N GLY A 114 -9.17 9.45 0.95
CA GLY A 114 -8.17 9.39 2.02
C GLY A 114 -7.01 10.33 1.81
N TYR A 115 -7.14 11.57 2.29
CA TYR A 115 -6.07 12.51 2.68
C TYR A 115 -4.74 12.48 1.89
N ALA A 116 -4.76 12.26 0.58
CA ALA A 116 -3.77 12.84 -0.31
C ALA A 116 -4.26 14.24 -0.60
N GLY A 117 -3.76 15.22 0.16
CA GLY A 117 -4.14 16.62 0.04
C GLY A 117 -3.96 17.11 -1.40
N ASP A 118 -4.78 18.09 -1.76
CA ASP A 118 -4.87 18.72 -3.09
C ASP A 118 -3.51 19.11 -3.71
N GLU A 119 -2.44 19.20 -2.91
CA GLU A 119 -1.05 19.44 -3.32
C GLU A 119 -0.49 18.45 -4.36
N ILE A 120 -0.83 17.16 -4.31
CA ILE A 120 -0.35 16.17 -5.30
C ILE A 120 -0.99 16.42 -6.67
N LEU A 121 -2.22 16.95 -6.70
CA LEU A 121 -2.97 17.27 -7.92
C LEU A 121 -2.56 18.62 -8.51
N GLU A 122 -2.21 19.59 -7.65
CA GLU A 122 -1.79 20.93 -8.09
C GLU A 122 -0.34 20.98 -8.58
N ASP A 123 0.57 20.20 -7.96
CA ASP A 123 1.99 20.22 -8.32
C ASP A 123 2.67 18.86 -8.18
N PHE A 124 2.17 17.89 -8.95
CA PHE A 124 2.68 16.52 -8.98
C PHE A 124 4.19 16.47 -9.24
N SER A 125 4.72 17.34 -10.10
CA SER A 125 6.15 17.31 -10.46
C SER A 125 7.04 17.71 -9.29
N ASN A 126 6.68 18.74 -8.52
CA ASN A 126 7.47 19.15 -7.37
C ASN A 126 7.31 18.18 -6.21
N PHE A 127 6.09 17.74 -5.89
CA PHE A 127 5.86 16.71 -4.87
C PHE A 127 6.68 15.43 -5.14
N TYR A 128 6.67 14.99 -6.40
CA TYR A 128 7.40 13.83 -6.83
C TYR A 128 8.93 14.00 -6.73
N ASN A 129 9.46 15.15 -7.17
CA ASN A 129 10.89 15.45 -7.07
C ASN A 129 11.36 15.61 -5.61
N ASP A 130 10.53 16.17 -4.74
CA ASP A 130 10.82 16.31 -3.32
C ASP A 130 10.87 14.95 -2.63
N ARG A 131 9.92 14.05 -2.94
CA ARG A 131 9.95 12.68 -2.41
C ARG A 131 11.07 11.83 -2.97
N LYS A 132 11.40 12.00 -4.25
CA LYS A 132 12.60 11.43 -4.85
C LYS A 132 13.85 11.82 -4.07
N GLN A 133 14.03 13.11 -3.83
CA GLN A 133 15.22 13.62 -3.13
C GLN A 133 15.26 13.10 -1.69
N PHE A 134 14.12 13.08 -1.00
CA PHE A 134 14.00 12.48 0.33
C PHE A 134 14.48 11.01 0.37
N TYR A 135 14.14 10.18 -0.63
CA TYR A 135 14.58 8.78 -0.67
C TYR A 135 16.08 8.63 -0.88
N LEU A 136 16.68 9.51 -1.69
CA LEU A 136 18.12 9.55 -1.91
C LEU A 136 18.86 9.97 -0.64
N ASP A 137 18.40 11.03 0.02
CA ASP A 137 19.04 11.59 1.20
C ASP A 137 19.03 10.63 2.40
N ASN A 138 18.01 9.77 2.46
CA ASN A 138 17.83 8.81 3.56
C ASN A 138 18.28 7.37 3.22
N ASN A 139 18.93 7.15 2.08
CA ASN A 139 19.39 5.82 1.62
C ASN A 139 18.29 4.74 1.63
N VAL A 140 17.04 5.14 1.32
CA VAL A 140 15.90 4.21 1.28
C VAL A 140 16.03 3.22 0.11
N PHE A 141 16.69 3.65 -0.97
CA PHE A 141 17.02 2.82 -2.13
C PHE A 141 18.52 2.79 -2.37
N ASP A 142 19.02 1.64 -2.84
CA ASP A 142 20.37 1.52 -3.38
C ASP A 142 20.46 2.00 -4.85
N ASP A 143 21.68 2.24 -5.34
CA ASP A 143 21.93 2.73 -6.70
C ASP A 143 21.28 1.88 -7.80
N ARG A 144 21.13 0.57 -7.57
CA ARG A 144 20.53 -0.33 -8.54
C ARG A 144 19.01 -0.16 -8.55
N GLN A 145 18.40 -0.07 -7.37
CA GLN A 145 16.97 0.18 -7.21
C GLN A 145 16.59 1.55 -7.77
N ILE A 146 17.43 2.58 -7.59
CA ILE A 146 17.24 3.91 -8.18
C ILE A 146 17.27 3.82 -9.71
N ARG A 147 18.24 3.11 -10.30
CA ARG A 147 18.31 2.95 -11.76
C ARG A 147 17.09 2.25 -12.35
N ILE A 148 16.60 1.20 -11.69
CA ILE A 148 15.38 0.49 -12.10
C ILE A 148 14.17 1.41 -12.00
N TRP A 149 14.06 2.15 -10.89
CA TRP A 149 13.00 3.12 -10.68
C TRP A 149 13.01 4.21 -11.78
N MET A 150 14.18 4.81 -12.08
CA MET A 150 14.36 5.76 -13.19
C MET A 150 13.98 5.18 -14.54
N SER A 151 14.41 3.95 -14.83
CA SER A 151 14.05 3.28 -16.08
C SER A 151 12.55 3.02 -16.18
N LEU A 152 11.89 2.71 -15.07
CA LEU A 152 10.43 2.56 -15.01
C LEU A 152 9.73 3.90 -15.24
N ILE A 153 10.25 4.99 -14.69
CA ILE A 153 9.72 6.34 -14.91
C ILE A 153 9.88 6.76 -16.37
N ASP A 154 11.08 6.60 -16.93
CA ASP A 154 11.36 6.90 -18.34
C ASP A 154 10.46 6.08 -19.26
N PHE A 155 10.23 4.81 -18.93
CA PHE A 155 9.27 3.95 -19.61
C PHE A 155 7.83 4.46 -19.51
N LEU A 156 7.38 4.86 -18.33
CA LEU A 156 6.01 5.37 -18.11
C LEU A 156 5.79 6.74 -18.80
N ILE A 157 6.80 7.61 -18.78
CA ILE A 157 6.80 8.87 -19.54
C ILE A 157 6.72 8.58 -21.04
N SER A 158 7.56 7.67 -21.54
CA SER A 158 7.57 7.24 -22.94
C SER A 158 6.23 6.64 -23.38
N MET A 159 5.61 5.82 -22.53
CA MET A 159 4.26 5.30 -22.78
C MET A 159 3.22 6.41 -22.86
N THR A 160 3.30 7.42 -22.00
CA THR A 160 2.37 8.56 -22.02
C THR A 160 2.54 9.40 -23.29
N VAL A 161 3.78 9.60 -23.74
CA VAL A 161 4.10 10.27 -25.01
C VAL A 161 3.58 9.46 -26.20
N MET A 162 3.80 8.14 -26.21
CA MET A 162 3.27 7.24 -27.24
C MET A 162 1.73 7.23 -27.27
N LEU A 163 1.07 7.22 -26.12
CA LEU A 163 -0.40 7.29 -26.04
C LEU A 163 -0.93 8.60 -26.64
N ARG A 164 -0.25 9.74 -26.37
CA ARG A 164 -0.60 11.06 -26.92
C ARG A 164 -0.41 11.12 -28.43
N ILE A 165 0.68 10.55 -28.94
CA ILE A 165 0.93 10.44 -30.39
C ILE A 165 -0.14 9.56 -31.04
N PHE A 166 -0.47 8.41 -30.44
CA PHE A 166 -1.46 7.49 -30.98
C PHE A 166 -2.87 8.10 -31.00
N ILE A 167 -3.27 8.81 -29.94
CA ILE A 167 -4.53 9.57 -29.90
C ILE A 167 -4.52 10.74 -30.90
N GLY A 168 -3.38 11.41 -31.09
CA GLY A 168 -3.23 12.47 -32.10
C GLY A 168 -3.29 11.97 -33.55
N ILE A 169 -2.89 10.72 -33.80
CA ILE A 169 -3.00 10.04 -35.10
C ILE A 169 -4.44 9.56 -35.35
N LEU A 170 -5.16 9.09 -34.32
CA LEU A 170 -6.55 8.63 -34.44
C LEU A 170 -7.59 9.75 -34.59
N ASN A 171 -7.23 10.98 -34.24
CA ASN A 171 -8.09 12.17 -34.33
C ASN A 171 -7.81 13.05 -35.57
N ASN A 172 -6.99 12.58 -36.51
CA ASN A 172 -6.79 13.15 -37.85
C ASN A 172 -7.29 12.15 -38.91
#